data_AF-A0A4Q2QQB2-F1
#
_entry.id   AF-A0A4Q2QQB2-F1
#
_cell.length_a   1.000
_cell.length_b   1.000
_cell.length_c   1.000
_cell.angle_alpha   90.00
_cell.angle_beta   90.00
_cell.angle_gamma   90.00
#
_symmetry.space_group_name_H-M   'P 1'
#
loop_
_entity.id
_entity.type
_entity.pdbx_description
1 polymer ?
#
loop_
_entity_poly.entity_id
_entity_poly.type
_entity_poly.pdbx_seq_one_letter_code
_entity_poly.pdbx_strand_id
1 'polypeptide(L)'
;PNAGAVLVIGLGCENNQVAAFRETLGDIDPERVHFMICQQQDDEIEAGIEHLHQLYNVMRNDKREPGKLSELKFGLECGGSDGLSGITANPMLGRFSDYVIANGGTTVLTEVPEMFGAEQLLMDHCR
;
A
#
# COMPACT_ATOMS: atom_id res chain seq x y z
N PRO A 1 -4.52 1.87 -4.02
CA PRO A 1 -3.71 3.07 -4.32
C PRO A 1 -2.33 2.69 -4.88
N ASN A 2 -1.81 3.51 -5.80
CA ASN A 2 -0.65 3.29 -6.70
C ASN A 2 -0.79 2.16 -7.74
N ALA A 3 -1.54 1.09 -7.47
CA ALA A 3 -2.01 0.17 -8.50
C ALA A 3 -3.42 0.58 -8.97
N GLY A 4 -3.59 0.80 -10.28
CA GLY A 4 -4.89 1.13 -10.88
C GLY A 4 -5.82 -0.08 -11.01
N ALA A 5 -5.24 -1.28 -11.11
CA ALA A 5 -5.95 -2.55 -11.21
C ALA A 5 -5.02 -3.70 -10.78
N VAL A 6 -5.56 -4.87 -10.44
CA VAL A 6 -4.85 -6.05 -9.93
C VAL A 6 -5.40 -7.32 -10.57
N LEU A 7 -4.51 -8.23 -10.98
CA LEU A 7 -4.84 -9.61 -11.30
C LEU A 7 -4.29 -10.52 -10.20
N VAL A 8 -5.18 -11.25 -9.53
CA VAL A 8 -4.83 -12.24 -8.52
C VAL A 8 -4.77 -13.62 -9.19
N ILE A 9 -3.63 -14.28 -9.12
CA ILE A 9 -3.40 -15.58 -9.76
C ILE A 9 -3.19 -16.65 -8.69
N GLY A 10 -3.95 -17.73 -8.78
CA GLY A 10 -3.72 -18.98 -8.04
C GLY A 10 -3.40 -20.13 -8.99
N LEU A 11 -2.69 -21.14 -8.51
CA LEU A 11 -2.39 -22.33 -9.31
C LEU A 11 -3.64 -23.23 -9.42
N GLY A 12 -4.39 -23.37 -8.33
CA GLY A 12 -5.58 -24.22 -8.18
C GLY A 12 -5.44 -25.36 -7.18
N CYS A 13 -4.22 -25.63 -6.71
CA CYS A 13 -3.93 -26.71 -5.74
C CYS A 13 -3.13 -26.25 -4.51
N GLU A 14 -2.89 -24.94 -4.37
CA GLU A 14 -2.27 -24.34 -3.20
C GLU A 14 -3.14 -24.44 -1.94
N ASN A 15 -2.54 -24.26 -0.76
CA ASN A 15 -3.30 -24.20 0.48
C ASN A 15 -4.17 -22.93 0.58
N ASN A 16 -3.69 -21.80 0.03
CA ASN A 16 -4.41 -20.54 0.03
C ASN A 16 -5.22 -20.37 -1.27
N GLN A 17 -6.36 -21.05 -1.32
CA GLN A 17 -7.24 -21.07 -2.49
C GLN A 17 -7.82 -19.69 -2.79
N VAL A 18 -7.86 -19.33 -4.08
CA VAL A 18 -8.37 -18.01 -4.55
C VAL A 18 -9.78 -17.70 -4.05
N ALA A 19 -10.65 -18.72 -3.96
CA ALA A 19 -12.00 -18.55 -3.43
C ALA A 19 -12.00 -18.09 -1.97
N ALA A 20 -11.22 -18.76 -1.11
CA ALA A 20 -11.10 -18.38 0.30
C ALA A 20 -10.39 -17.03 0.47
N PHE A 21 -9.36 -16.75 -0.32
CA PHE A 21 -8.69 -15.46 -0.31
C PHE A 21 -9.65 -14.31 -0.66
N ARG A 22 -10.53 -14.51 -1.66
CA ARG A 22 -11.50 -13.50 -2.08
C ARG A 22 -12.46 -13.11 -0.96
N GLU A 23 -12.83 -14.04 -0.09
CA GLU A 23 -13.67 -13.76 1.08
C GLU A 23 -12.99 -12.83 2.10
N THR A 24 -11.65 -12.75 2.09
CA THR A 24 -10.87 -11.90 3.01
C THR A 24 -10.64 -10.46 2.51
N LEU A 25 -10.89 -10.20 1.23
CA LEU A 25 -10.55 -8.91 0.60
C LEU A 25 -11.51 -7.77 0.93
N GLY A 26 -12.71 -8.08 1.47
CA GLY A 26 -13.76 -7.09 1.69
C GLY A 26 -14.33 -6.57 0.36
N ASP A 27 -14.71 -5.29 0.33
CA ASP A 27 -15.27 -4.65 -0.86
C ASP A 27 -14.18 -4.43 -1.92
N ILE A 28 -14.38 -5.03 -3.10
CA ILE A 28 -13.51 -4.88 -4.26
C ILE A 28 -14.29 -4.38 -5.47
N ASP A 29 -13.63 -3.61 -6.33
CA ASP A 29 -14.14 -3.24 -7.63
C ASP A 29 -13.89 -4.40 -8.62
N PRO A 30 -14.93 -5.10 -9.09
CA PRO A 30 -14.77 -6.24 -10.00
C PRO A 30 -14.22 -5.84 -11.38
N GLU A 31 -14.30 -4.57 -11.79
CA GLU A 31 -13.69 -4.10 -13.03
C GLU A 31 -12.18 -3.88 -12.90
N ARG A 32 -11.66 -3.85 -11.66
CA ARG A 32 -10.25 -3.55 -11.34
C ARG A 32 -9.55 -4.67 -10.59
N VAL A 33 -10.27 -5.69 -10.14
CA VAL A 33 -9.69 -6.84 -9.45
C VAL A 33 -10.20 -8.11 -10.12
N HIS A 34 -9.34 -8.70 -10.93
CA HIS A 34 -9.60 -9.98 -11.59
C HIS A 34 -8.93 -11.12 -10.83
N PHE A 35 -9.47 -12.32 -11.03
CA PHE A 35 -8.99 -13.56 -10.42
C PHE A 35 -8.83 -14.62 -11.51
N MET A 36 -7.73 -15.36 -11.47
CA MET A 36 -7.46 -16.46 -12.40
C MET A 36 -6.91 -17.67 -11.65
N ILE A 37 -7.39 -18.85 -12.00
CA ILE A 37 -6.86 -20.13 -11.52
C ILE A 37 -6.22 -20.85 -12.71
N CYS A 38 -4.90 -21.03 -12.70
CA CYS A 38 -4.15 -21.55 -13.86
C CYS A 38 -4.63 -22.93 -14.30
N GLN A 39 -4.86 -23.86 -13.37
CA GLN A 39 -5.31 -25.22 -13.68
C GLN A 39 -6.74 -25.32 -14.27
N GLN A 40 -7.44 -24.19 -14.37
CA GLN A 40 -8.75 -24.09 -15.04
C GLN A 40 -8.64 -23.48 -16.44
N GLN A 41 -7.43 -23.17 -16.92
CA GLN A 41 -7.17 -22.61 -18.22
C GLN A 41 -6.40 -23.61 -19.08
N ASP A 42 -6.71 -23.66 -20.37
CA ASP A 42 -5.95 -24.47 -21.33
C ASP A 42 -4.60 -23.80 -21.68
N ASP A 43 -4.60 -22.47 -21.84
CA ASP A 43 -3.41 -21.62 -21.95
C ASP A 43 -3.48 -20.51 -20.89
N GLU A 44 -2.77 -20.73 -19.79
CA GLU A 44 -2.69 -19.81 -18.66
C GLU A 44 -2.03 -18.46 -18.98
N ILE A 45 -1.15 -18.41 -19.98
CA ILE A 45 -0.47 -17.19 -20.39
C ILE A 45 -1.43 -16.34 -21.22
N GLU A 46 -2.11 -16.94 -22.20
CA GLU A 46 -3.10 -16.24 -23.02
C GLU A 46 -4.25 -15.70 -22.16
N ALA A 47 -4.81 -16.53 -21.28
CA ALA A 47 -5.87 -16.12 -20.35
C ALA A 47 -5.40 -14.97 -19.42
N GLY A 48 -4.18 -15.05 -18.90
CA GLY A 48 -3.60 -14.00 -18.07
C GLY A 48 -3.44 -12.68 -18.82
N ILE A 49 -2.96 -12.72 -20.06
CA ILE A 49 -2.81 -11.55 -20.93
C ILE A 49 -4.19 -10.94 -21.24
N GLU A 50 -5.21 -11.75 -21.49
CA GLU A 50 -6.57 -11.26 -21.72
C GLU A 50 -7.10 -10.48 -20.51
N HIS A 51 -6.95 -11.02 -19.29
CA HIS A 51 -7.32 -10.31 -18.08
C HIS A 51 -6.55 -8.99 -17.91
N LEU A 52 -5.25 -8.98 -18.19
CA LEU A 52 -4.43 -7.76 -18.10
C LEU A 52 -4.88 -6.70 -19.12
N HIS A 53 -5.27 -7.09 -20.33
CA HIS A 53 -5.83 -6.16 -21.32
C HIS A 53 -7.15 -5.55 -20.86
N GLN A 54 -8.04 -6.36 -20.27
CA GLN A 54 -9.31 -5.88 -19.72
C GLN A 54 -9.06 -4.86 -18.59
N LEU A 55 -8.20 -5.21 -17.62
CA LEU A 55 -7.81 -4.32 -16.52
C LEU A 55 -7.16 -3.03 -17.03
N TYR A 56 -6.26 -3.12 -18.01
CA TYR A 56 -5.64 -1.97 -18.66
C TYR A 56 -6.67 -1.04 -19.30
N ASN A 57 -7.66 -1.59 -20.00
CA ASN A 57 -8.69 -0.79 -20.67
C ASN A 57 -9.56 0.00 -19.69
N VAL A 58 -9.73 -0.51 -18.47
CA VAL A 58 -10.38 0.23 -17.38
C VAL A 58 -9.46 1.35 -16.87
N MET A 59 -8.24 1.03 -16.42
CA MET A 59 -7.37 2.00 -15.75
C MET A 59 -6.73 3.05 -16.67
N ARG A 60 -6.63 2.80 -17.99
CA ARG A 60 -5.95 3.71 -18.94
C ARG A 60 -6.60 5.09 -19.04
N ASN A 61 -7.86 5.21 -18.64
CA ASN A 61 -8.62 6.47 -18.70
C ASN A 61 -8.60 7.22 -17.36
N ASP A 62 -7.95 6.68 -16.33
CA ASP A 62 -7.84 7.30 -15.03
C ASP A 62 -7.12 8.64 -15.13
N LYS A 63 -7.65 9.63 -14.40
CA LYS A 63 -7.07 10.97 -14.34
C LYS A 63 -6.90 11.37 -12.89
N ARG A 64 -5.85 12.15 -12.64
CA ARG A 64 -5.67 12.80 -11.35
C ARG A 64 -6.83 13.76 -11.10
N GLU A 65 -7.37 13.70 -9.90
CA GLU A 65 -8.38 14.62 -9.40
C GLU A 65 -7.89 15.26 -8.09
N PRO A 66 -8.45 16.41 -7.69
CA PRO A 66 -8.20 16.95 -6.36
C PRO A 66 -8.64 15.95 -5.28
N GLY A 67 -7.68 15.44 -4.52
CA GLY A 67 -7.93 14.55 -3.38
C GLY A 67 -7.84 15.29 -2.03
N LYS A 68 -8.13 14.57 -0.95
CA LYS A 68 -7.98 15.04 0.43
C LYS A 68 -6.68 14.52 1.03
N LEU A 69 -6.09 15.28 1.95
CA LEU A 69 -4.89 14.83 2.68
C LEU A 69 -5.16 13.55 3.49
N SER A 70 -6.40 13.32 3.90
CA SER A 70 -6.85 12.09 4.59
C SER A 70 -6.74 10.80 3.76
N GLU A 71 -6.57 10.93 2.43
CA GLU A 71 -6.43 9.78 1.52
C GLU A 71 -4.97 9.36 1.36
N LEU A 72 -4.03 10.15 1.89
CA LEU A 72 -2.60 9.94 1.74
C LEU A 72 -1.99 9.22 2.95
N LYS A 73 -1.01 8.37 2.64
CA LYS A 73 -0.17 7.67 3.61
C LYS A 73 1.29 7.99 3.30
N PHE A 74 2.01 8.52 4.27
CA PHE A 74 3.43 8.87 4.15
C PHE A 74 4.29 7.93 4.97
N GLY A 75 5.20 7.20 4.33
CA GLY A 75 6.31 6.55 5.03
C GLY A 75 7.42 7.56 5.29
N LEU A 76 7.97 7.55 6.48
CA LEU A 76 9.07 8.43 6.90
C LEU A 76 10.32 7.58 7.08
N GLU A 77 11.39 7.93 6.38
CA GLU A 77 12.67 7.23 6.43
C GLU A 77 13.78 8.26 6.60
N CYS A 78 14.83 7.87 7.28
CA CYS A 78 16.11 8.54 7.31
C CYS A 78 17.00 8.02 6.16
N GLY A 79 18.01 8.82 5.82
CA GLY A 79 19.06 8.42 4.87
C GLY A 79 20.39 8.27 5.61
N GLY A 80 21.42 8.97 5.14
CA GLY A 80 22.65 9.15 5.91
C GLY A 80 22.44 10.18 7.02
N SER A 81 22.11 9.73 8.23
CA SER A 81 21.93 10.62 9.38
C SER A 81 23.24 11.33 9.74
N ASP A 82 23.16 12.63 10.05
CA ASP A 82 24.29 13.43 10.52
C ASP A 82 23.99 14.07 11.88
N GLY A 83 24.98 14.80 12.43
CA GLY A 83 24.83 15.47 13.72
C GLY A 83 23.77 16.59 13.76
N LEU A 84 23.21 16.98 12.62
CA LEU A 84 22.20 18.03 12.49
C LEU A 84 20.79 17.48 12.23
N SER A 85 20.65 16.24 11.73
CA SER A 85 19.36 15.60 11.43
C SER A 85 18.39 15.71 12.61
N GLY A 86 18.85 15.36 13.82
CA GLY A 86 18.05 15.37 15.04
C GLY A 86 17.58 16.75 15.52
N ILE A 87 18.15 17.84 15.01
CA ILE A 87 17.81 19.22 15.39
C ILE A 87 17.26 20.05 14.22
N THR A 88 17.24 19.50 13.00
CA THR A 88 16.75 20.19 11.79
C THR A 88 15.68 19.38 11.06
N ALA A 89 16.06 18.41 10.24
CA ALA A 89 15.16 17.65 9.38
C ALA A 89 14.14 16.83 10.19
N ASN A 90 14.56 16.16 11.26
CA ASN A 90 13.68 15.28 12.04
C ASN A 90 12.60 16.08 12.80
N PRO A 91 12.92 17.19 13.49
CA PRO A 91 11.89 18.06 14.06
C PRO A 91 10.90 18.62 13.02
N MET A 92 11.37 18.93 11.81
CA MET A 92 10.50 19.37 10.71
C MET A 92 9.56 18.25 10.27
N LEU A 93 10.06 17.02 10.09
CA LEU A 93 9.25 15.84 9.77
C LEU A 93 8.23 15.50 10.88
N GLY A 94 8.58 15.74 12.15
CA GLY A 94 7.65 15.62 13.27
C GLY A 94 6.45 16.57 13.10
N ARG A 95 6.72 17.86 12.85
CA ARG A 95 5.65 18.86 12.59
C ARG A 95 4.84 18.55 11.33
N PHE A 96 5.50 18.05 10.29
CA PHE A 96 4.81 17.58 9.08
C PHE A 96 3.85 16.42 9.41
N SER A 97 4.28 15.47 10.23
CA SER A 97 3.44 14.35 10.67
C SER A 97 2.23 14.82 11.46
N ASP A 98 2.42 15.72 12.44
CA ASP A 98 1.33 16.32 13.20
C ASP A 98 0.31 17.01 12.28
N TYR A 99 0.78 17.77 11.29
CA TYR A 99 -0.07 18.45 10.32
C TYR A 99 -0.88 17.46 9.46
N VAL A 100 -0.24 16.40 8.96
CA VAL A 100 -0.92 15.36 8.16
C VAL A 100 -1.97 14.63 8.98
N ILE A 101 -1.63 14.20 10.20
CA ILE A 101 -2.53 13.49 11.11
C ILE A 101 -3.70 14.38 11.51
N ALA A 102 -3.47 15.67 11.78
CA ALA A 102 -4.54 16.64 12.10
C ALA A 102 -5.55 16.82 10.97
N ASN A 103 -5.16 16.52 9.72
CA ASN A 103 -6.04 16.54 8.54
C ASN A 103 -6.56 15.15 8.15
N GLY A 104 -6.45 14.16 9.05
CA GLY A 104 -6.96 12.80 8.86
C GLY A 104 -6.08 11.91 7.98
N GLY A 105 -4.89 12.36 7.59
CA GLY A 105 -3.93 11.54 6.84
C GLY A 105 -3.18 10.59 7.76
N THR A 106 -2.34 9.74 7.17
CA THR A 106 -1.48 8.81 7.92
C THR A 106 -0.01 9.11 7.67
N THR A 107 0.79 9.15 8.73
CA THR A 107 2.24 8.99 8.63
C THR A 107 2.67 7.71 9.33
N VAL A 108 3.74 7.10 8.83
CA VAL A 108 4.30 5.86 9.35
C VAL A 108 5.78 6.10 9.57
N LEU A 109 6.20 6.13 10.83
CA LEU A 109 7.60 6.10 11.18
C LEU A 109 8.10 4.66 11.08
N THR A 110 9.18 4.44 10.34
CA THR A 110 9.80 3.13 10.11
C THR A 110 11.20 3.10 10.76
N GLU A 111 12.06 2.16 10.37
CA GLU A 111 13.43 2.02 10.90
C GLU A 111 13.53 1.71 12.40
N VAL A 112 12.98 0.56 12.82
CA VAL A 112 13.07 0.08 14.22
C VAL A 112 14.47 0.18 14.83
N PRO A 113 15.59 -0.16 14.14
CA PRO A 113 16.93 -0.02 14.70
C PRO A 113 17.33 1.43 15.03
N GLU A 114 16.81 2.42 14.31
CA GLU A 114 17.08 3.84 14.53
C GLU A 114 16.31 4.41 15.73
N MET A 115 15.38 3.61 16.29
CA MET A 115 14.62 3.97 17.50
C MET A 115 15.26 3.44 18.78
N PHE A 116 16.38 2.71 18.69
CA PHE A 116 17.03 2.15 19.87
C PHE A 116 17.51 3.25 20.82
N GLY A 117 17.06 3.19 22.07
CA GLY A 117 17.27 4.21 23.09
C GLY A 117 16.12 5.24 23.22
N ALA A 118 15.13 5.21 22.32
CA ALA A 118 13.95 6.08 22.35
C ALA A 118 12.63 5.30 22.53
N GLU A 119 12.69 3.99 22.75
CA GLU A 119 11.52 3.10 22.77
C GLU A 119 10.53 3.50 23.85
N GLN A 120 11.00 3.78 25.06
CA GLN A 120 10.12 4.16 26.16
C GLN A 120 9.38 5.47 25.85
N LEU A 121 10.07 6.44 25.25
CA LEU A 121 9.44 7.71 24.84
C LEU A 121 8.32 7.45 23.83
N LEU A 122 8.56 6.60 22.83
CA LEU A 122 7.54 6.24 21.84
C LEU A 122 6.35 5.49 22.45
N MET A 123 6.63 4.54 23.37
CA MET A 123 5.60 3.76 24.06
C MET A 123 4.70 4.63 24.95
N ASP A 124 5.27 5.66 25.59
CA ASP A 124 4.52 6.62 26.40
C ASP A 124 3.52 7.44 25.56
N HIS A 125 3.69 7.49 24.23
CA HIS A 125 2.80 8.15 23.28
C HIS A 125 1.75 7.22 22.63
N CYS A 126 1.78 5.92 22.92
CA CYS A 126 0.75 4.99 22.45
C CYS A 126 -0.61 5.23 23.14
N ARG A 127 -1.71 5.03 22.42
CA ARG A 127 -3.09 5.16 22.91
C ARG A 127 -3.73 3.80 23.14
#